data_AF-X0Q2G2-F1
#
_entry.id   AF-X0Q2G2-F1
#
_cell.length_a   1.000
_cell.length_b   1.000
_cell.length_c   1.000
_cell.angle_alpha   90.00
_cell.angle_beta   90.00
_cell.angle_gamma   90.00
#
_symmetry.space_group_name_H-M   'P 1'
#
loop_
_entity.id
_entity.type
_entity.pdbx_description
1 polymer ?
#
loop_
_entity_poly.entity_id
_entity_poly.type
_entity_poly.pdbx_seq_one_letter_code
_entity_poly.pdbx_strand_id
1 'polypeptide(L)'
;MIRRARAAFGTTLHTPHYVLIDFVDDDHATGLVGAHLEIATGGTTVFGAVRYEEEYVREGGRWKFASRNMRTVHLGLWGEVATSLTSQLPVRWPDAEPASSDYAVRV
;
A
#
# COMPACT_ATOMS: atom_id res chain seq x y z
N MET A 1 -3.88 1.86 -18.50
CA MET A 1 -2.73 1.46 -17.67
C MET A 1 -3.17 0.70 -16.41
N ILE A 2 -4.01 1.28 -15.53
CA ILE A 2 -4.49 0.65 -14.26
C ILE A 2 -5.22 -0.70 -14.45
N ARG A 3 -6.09 -0.85 -15.47
CA ARG A 3 -6.81 -2.12 -15.72
C ARG A 3 -5.89 -3.30 -16.07
N ARG A 4 -4.79 -3.08 -16.79
CA ARG A 4 -3.83 -4.14 -17.15
C ARG A 4 -3.04 -4.62 -15.94
N ALA A 5 -2.60 -3.70 -15.08
CA ALA A 5 -1.95 -4.07 -13.82
C ALA A 5 -2.87 -4.90 -12.91
N ARG A 6 -4.16 -4.54 -12.83
CA ARG A 6 -5.15 -5.30 -12.03
C ARG A 6 -5.50 -6.67 -12.61
N ALA A 7 -5.37 -6.87 -13.93
CA ALA A 7 -5.60 -8.18 -14.55
C ALA A 7 -4.57 -9.24 -14.11
N ALA A 8 -3.40 -8.81 -13.63
CA ALA A 8 -2.37 -9.70 -13.12
C ALA A 8 -2.53 -10.04 -11.63
N PHE A 9 -3.46 -9.40 -10.92
CA PHE A 9 -3.74 -9.68 -9.52
C PHE A 9 -4.87 -10.70 -9.38
N GLY A 10 -4.60 -11.75 -8.62
CA GLY A 10 -5.61 -12.68 -8.10
C GLY A 10 -6.19 -12.17 -6.78
N THR A 11 -6.37 -13.08 -5.82
CA THR A 11 -6.83 -12.74 -4.47
C THR A 11 -5.87 -11.76 -3.80
N THR A 12 -6.42 -10.73 -3.16
CA THR A 12 -5.65 -9.78 -2.36
C THR A 12 -6.28 -9.67 -0.97
N LEU A 13 -5.44 -9.62 0.05
CA LEU A 13 -5.84 -9.33 1.42
C LEU A 13 -5.12 -8.05 1.85
N HIS A 14 -5.87 -7.10 2.40
CA HIS A 14 -5.33 -5.90 3.01
C HIS A 14 -5.77 -5.89 4.47
N THR A 15 -4.81 -5.97 5.37
CA THR A 15 -5.06 -5.98 6.82
C THR A 15 -4.63 -4.63 7.39
N PRO A 16 -5.59 -3.72 7.66
CA PRO A 16 -5.28 -2.45 8.32
C PRO A 16 -4.86 -2.69 9.78
N HIS A 17 -3.80 -2.02 10.21
CA HIS A 17 -3.31 -2.06 11.60
C HIS A 17 -3.79 -0.86 12.39
N TYR A 18 -3.83 0.31 11.76
CA TYR A 18 -4.35 1.52 12.35
C TYR A 18 -4.92 2.43 11.25
N VAL A 19 -5.82 3.30 11.67
CA VAL A 19 -6.41 4.34 10.85
C VAL A 19 -6.40 5.62 11.69
N LEU A 20 -5.72 6.65 11.19
CA LEU A 20 -5.79 8.00 11.74
C LEU A 20 -6.55 8.87 10.74
N ILE A 21 -7.58 9.58 11.21
CA ILE A 21 -8.39 10.50 10.40
C ILE A 21 -8.37 11.87 11.07
N ASP A 22 -8.04 12.89 10.30
CA ASP A 22 -8.11 14.29 10.72
C ASP A 22 -9.20 14.99 9.91
N PHE A 23 -10.24 15.49 10.59
CA PHE A 23 -11.28 16.30 9.96
C PHE A 23 -10.77 17.71 9.75
N VAL A 24 -10.76 18.16 8.50
CA VAL A 24 -10.27 19.50 8.10
C VAL A 24 -11.42 20.52 8.21
N ASP A 25 -12.61 20.13 7.77
CA ASP A 25 -13.86 20.86 7.90
C ASP A 25 -15.06 19.90 7.87
N ASP A 26 -16.28 20.43 7.73
CA ASP A 26 -17.53 19.64 7.72
C ASP A 26 -17.62 18.63 6.57
N ASP A 27 -16.91 18.89 5.47
CA ASP A 27 -16.99 18.14 4.21
C ASP A 27 -15.63 17.59 3.72
N HIS A 28 -14.52 17.84 4.43
CA HIS A 28 -13.18 17.34 4.07
C HIS A 28 -12.45 16.70 5.26
N ALA A 29 -11.71 15.63 4.99
CA ALA A 29 -10.82 14.98 5.97
C ALA A 29 -9.59 14.39 5.28
N THR A 30 -8.52 14.15 6.03
CA THR A 30 -7.35 13.40 5.59
C THR A 30 -7.22 12.10 6.37
N GLY A 31 -6.51 11.13 5.80
CA GLY A 31 -6.28 9.82 6.42
C GLY A 31 -4.85 9.34 6.27
N LEU A 32 -4.37 8.68 7.33
CA LEU A 32 -3.18 7.85 7.30
C LEU A 32 -3.53 6.44 7.78
N VAL A 33 -3.45 5.47 6.87
CA VAL A 33 -3.78 4.07 7.17
C VAL A 33 -2.53 3.20 7.02
N GLY A 34 -2.07 2.60 8.12
CA GLY A 34 -1.02 1.58 8.07
C GLY A 34 -1.62 0.21 7.79
N ALA A 35 -1.07 -0.53 6.83
CA ALA A 35 -1.58 -1.85 6.47
C ALA A 35 -0.47 -2.82 6.08
N HIS A 36 -0.75 -4.11 6.23
CA HIS A 36 -0.05 -5.15 5.49
C HIS A 36 -0.90 -5.63 4.31
N LEU A 37 -0.24 -6.08 3.26
CA LEU A 37 -0.86 -6.65 2.07
C LEU A 37 -0.34 -8.04 1.78
N GLU A 38 -1.23 -8.90 1.29
CA GLU A 38 -0.93 -10.16 0.64
C GLU A 38 -1.57 -10.12 -0.74
N ILE A 39 -0.76 -10.32 -1.79
CA ILE A 39 -1.21 -10.20 -3.17
C ILE A 39 -0.80 -11.47 -3.92
N ALA A 40 -1.78 -12.22 -4.42
CA ALA A 40 -1.52 -13.26 -5.40
C ALA A 40 -1.29 -12.62 -6.78
N THR A 41 -0.15 -12.88 -7.40
CA THR A 41 0.20 -12.34 -8.73
C THR A 41 1.30 -13.15 -9.38
N GLY A 42 1.29 -13.29 -10.72
CA GLY A 42 2.36 -13.99 -11.44
C GLY A 42 2.64 -15.42 -10.98
N GLY A 43 1.64 -16.11 -10.40
CA GLY A 43 1.84 -17.46 -9.83
C GLY A 43 2.57 -17.49 -8.48
N THR A 44 2.76 -16.34 -7.83
CA THR A 44 3.42 -16.21 -6.52
C THR A 44 2.59 -15.34 -5.57
N THR A 45 3.04 -15.24 -4.32
CA THR A 45 2.48 -14.36 -3.29
C THR A 45 3.48 -13.29 -2.94
N VAL A 46 3.00 -12.06 -2.92
CA VAL A 46 3.73 -10.89 -2.44
C VAL A 46 3.20 -10.52 -1.06
N PHE A 47 4.09 -10.29 -0.10
CA PHE A 47 3.77 -9.76 1.23
C PHE A 47 4.53 -8.47 1.49
N GLY A 48 3.92 -7.51 2.18
CA GLY A 48 4.58 -6.25 2.49
C GLY A 48 3.76 -5.34 3.39
N ALA A 49 4.39 -4.25 3.80
CA ALA A 49 3.76 -3.18 4.57
C ALA A 49 3.66 -1.90 3.72
N VAL A 50 2.52 -1.24 3.82
CA VAL A 50 2.22 0.02 3.13
C VAL A 50 1.58 1.01 4.09
N ARG A 51 1.64 2.29 3.71
CA ARG A 51 0.80 3.34 4.28
C ARG A 51 -0.05 3.94 3.18
N TYR A 52 -1.34 4.13 3.43
CA TYR A 52 -2.19 4.92 2.54
C TYR A 52 -2.27 6.34 3.07
N GLU A 53 -1.90 7.29 2.22
CA GLU A 53 -2.14 8.72 2.40
C GLU A 53 -3.41 9.05 1.63
N GLU A 54 -4.44 9.50 2.34
CA GLU A 54 -5.81 9.61 1.81
C GLU A 54 -6.38 11.00 2.02
N GLU A 55 -7.19 11.42 1.07
CA GLU A 55 -8.05 12.59 1.18
C GLU A 55 -9.49 12.15 0.99
N TYR A 56 -10.37 12.71 1.80
CA TYR A 56 -11.79 12.40 1.82
C TYR A 56 -12.61 13.66 1.54
N VAL A 57 -13.70 13.48 0.79
CA VAL A 57 -14.71 14.52 0.56
C VAL A 57 -16.09 13.97 0.86
N ARG A 58 -16.94 14.78 1.49
CA ARG A 58 -18.34 14.45 1.75
C ARG A 58 -19.20 15.01 0.63
N GLU A 59 -19.81 14.13 -0.15
CA GLU A 59 -20.71 14.50 -1.25
C GLU A 59 -22.05 13.81 -1.09
N GLY A 60 -23.14 14.58 -1.13
CA GLY A 60 -24.49 14.05 -0.92
C GLY A 60 -24.64 13.38 0.46
N GLY A 61 -23.98 13.95 1.48
CA GLY A 61 -24.00 13.47 2.86
C GLY A 61 -23.14 12.23 3.12
N ARG A 62 -22.39 11.72 2.13
CA ARG A 62 -21.56 10.51 2.23
C ARG A 62 -20.09 10.82 2.01
N TRP A 63 -19.24 10.31 2.88
CA TRP A 63 -17.79 10.36 2.71
C TRP A 63 -17.35 9.44 1.56
N LYS A 64 -16.42 9.95 0.75
CA LYS A 64 -15.79 9.26 -0.37
C LYS A 64 -14.28 9.52 -0.35
N PHE A 65 -13.50 8.63 -0.94
CA PHE A 65 -12.11 8.92 -1.25
C PHE A 65 -12.06 9.96 -2.36
N ALA A 66 -11.49 11.13 -2.07
CA ALA A 66 -11.08 12.09 -3.08
C ALA A 66 -9.76 11.63 -3.72
N SER A 67 -8.82 11.15 -2.90
CA SER A 67 -7.58 10.54 -3.36
C SER A 67 -7.11 9.45 -2.39
N ARG A 68 -6.35 8.48 -2.91
CA ARG A 68 -5.68 7.44 -2.14
C ARG A 68 -4.33 7.12 -2.77
N ASN A 69 -3.26 7.44 -2.05
CA ASN A 69 -1.90 7.18 -2.47
C ASN A 69 -1.31 6.06 -1.60
N MET A 70 -0.89 4.97 -2.22
CA MET A 70 -0.24 3.85 -1.51
C MET A 70 1.27 4.07 -1.48
N ARG A 71 1.81 4.26 -0.29
CA ARG A 71 3.24 4.38 -0.01
C ARG A 71 3.80 3.06 0.48
N THR A 72 4.85 2.57 -0.16
CA THR A 72 5.44 1.27 0.13
C THR A 72 6.54 1.40 1.17
N VAL A 73 6.43 0.66 2.28
CA VAL A 73 7.48 0.57 3.30
C VAL A 73 8.46 -0.54 2.91
N HIS A 74 7.95 -1.75 2.70
CA HIS A 74 8.70 -2.87 2.15
C HIS A 74 7.73 -3.83 1.49
N LEU A 75 8.25 -4.64 0.56
CA LEU A 75 7.49 -5.62 -0.18
C LEU A 75 8.43 -6.70 -0.70
N GLY A 76 8.03 -7.96 -0.62
CA GLY A 76 8.79 -9.04 -1.21
C GLY A 76 7.93 -10.23 -1.60
N LEU A 77 8.48 -11.07 -2.47
CA LEU A 77 7.98 -12.42 -2.67
C LEU A 77 7.96 -13.15 -1.32
N TRP A 78 7.00 -14.05 -1.12
CA TRP A 78 6.80 -14.73 0.17
C TRP A 78 8.09 -15.37 0.72
N GLY A 79 8.88 -16.02 -0.14
CA GLY A 79 10.15 -16.64 0.27
C GLY A 79 11.29 -15.66 0.58
N GLU A 80 11.16 -14.40 0.16
CA GLU A 80 12.21 -13.37 0.28
C GLU A 80 11.87 -12.30 1.32
N VAL A 81 10.60 -12.22 1.75
CA VAL A 81 10.09 -11.12 2.57
C VAL A 81 10.80 -10.99 3.91
N ALA A 82 11.33 -12.09 4.45
CA ALA A 82 12.14 -12.14 5.67
C ALA A 82 13.35 -11.18 5.65
N THR A 83 13.83 -10.80 4.47
CA THR A 83 14.99 -9.90 4.29
C THR A 83 14.63 -8.57 3.63
N SER A 84 13.37 -8.36 3.26
CA SER A 84 12.94 -7.16 2.56
C SER A 84 13.06 -5.93 3.45
N LEU A 85 12.59 -5.99 4.70
CA LEU A 85 12.59 -4.86 5.64
C LEU A 85 14.00 -4.48 6.15
N THR A 86 14.97 -5.38 6.04
CA THR A 86 16.37 -5.17 6.47
C THR A 86 17.29 -4.85 5.28
N SER A 87 16.74 -4.37 4.17
CA SER A 87 17.48 -4.05 2.94
C SER A 87 17.37 -2.58 2.58
N GLN A 88 18.41 -2.04 1.93
CA GLN A 88 18.39 -0.70 1.33
C GLN A 88 17.40 -0.61 0.16
N LEU A 89 17.06 -1.74 -0.48
CA LEU A 89 16.09 -1.84 -1.57
C LEU A 89 14.96 -2.79 -1.15
N PRO A 90 14.05 -2.32 -0.28
CA PRO A 90 13.07 -3.17 0.40
C PRO A 90 11.84 -3.49 -0.46
N VAL A 91 11.72 -2.94 -1.67
CA VAL A 91 10.55 -3.13 -2.54
C VAL A 91 10.90 -4.06 -3.71
N ARG A 92 10.38 -5.29 -3.70
CA ARG A 92 10.73 -6.36 -4.64
C ARG A 92 9.48 -6.97 -5.26
N TRP A 93 8.99 -6.38 -6.35
CA TRP A 93 7.90 -6.94 -7.13
C TRP A 93 8.39 -8.11 -8.01
N PRO A 94 7.52 -9.07 -8.35
CA PRO A 94 7.85 -10.08 -9.34
C PRO A 94 8.27 -9.41 -10.66
N ASP A 95 9.34 -9.91 -11.26
CA ASP A 95 9.87 -9.47 -12.57
C ASP A 95 10.29 -7.98 -12.63
N ALA A 96 10.49 -7.32 -11.49
CA ALA A 96 10.95 -5.94 -11.40
C ALA A 96 12.28 -5.83 -10.64
N GLU A 97 13.07 -4.82 -10.99
CA GLU A 97 14.27 -4.48 -10.22
C GLU A 97 13.90 -4.01 -8.80
N PRO A 98 14.65 -4.42 -7.76
CA PRO A 98 14.46 -3.92 -6.41
C PRO A 98 14.54 -2.40 -6.32
N ALA A 99 13.61 -1.79 -5.58
CA ALA A 99 13.51 -0.34 -5.42
C ALA A 99 13.55 0.10 -3.96
N SER A 100 13.81 1.39 -3.74
CA SER A 100 13.74 2.02 -2.43
C SER A 100 12.30 2.08 -1.89
N SER A 101 12.17 2.17 -0.58
CA SER A 101 10.90 2.55 0.06
C SER A 101 10.51 4.00 -0.29
N ASP A 102 9.21 4.30 -0.23
CA ASP A 102 8.70 5.68 -0.20
C ASP A 102 9.07 6.42 1.10
N TYR A 103 9.54 5.70 2.13
CA TYR A 103 10.02 6.24 3.39
C TYR A 103 11.52 6.05 3.56
N ALA A 104 12.15 6.86 4.42
CA ALA A 104 13.57 6.73 4.72
C ALA A 104 13.89 5.34 5.29
N VAL A 105 14.81 4.64 4.64
CA VAL A 105 15.30 3.32 5.06
C VAL A 105 16.38 3.47 6.12
N ARG A 106 16.29 2.67 7.19
CA ARG A 106 17.35 2.49 8.21
C ARG A 106 17.49 0.99 8.45
N VAL A 107 18.67 0.45 8.20
CA VAL A 107 19.02 -0.97 8.34
C VAL A 107 20.26 -1.13 9.18
#